data_AF-A0A954HKF2-F1
#
_entry.id   AF-A0A954HKF2-F1
#
_cell.length_a   1.000
_cell.length_b   1.000
_cell.length_c   1.000
_cell.angle_alpha   90.00
_cell.angle_beta   90.00
_cell.angle_gamma   90.00
#
_symmetry.space_group_name_H-M   'P 1'
#
loop_
_entity.id
_entity.type
_entity.pdbx_description
1 polymer ?
#
loop_
_entity_poly.entity_id
_entity_poly.type
_entity_poly.pdbx_seq_one_letter_code
_entity_poly.pdbx_strand_id
1 'polypeptide(L)'
;MFTYRHDTLSVTRGGLSRRSLLKSLSFGALATGVLSFRDALSLQAEELRRQGRSLIVLWMQGGPSQFETFDPKPNHENGGETKTIQTAIPGVQIAEGWEKMAGVMNEVALIRSMTNKEGNHQRATYQMHTGYVPSGSVKH
;
A
#
# COMPACT_ATOMS: atom_id res chain seq x y z
N MET A 1 -6.43 26.15 22.80
CA MET A 1 -6.10 26.53 21.41
C MET A 1 -4.90 25.72 20.99
N PHE A 2 -5.11 24.59 20.29
CA PHE A 2 -4.03 23.70 19.87
C PHE A 2 -3.51 24.15 18.50
N THR A 3 -2.30 24.67 18.46
CA THR A 3 -1.58 24.99 17.22
C THR A 3 -1.03 23.69 16.63
N TYR A 4 -1.69 23.18 15.60
CA TYR A 4 -1.14 22.10 14.77
C TYR A 4 0.03 22.66 13.94
N ARG A 5 1.26 22.29 14.30
CA ARG A 5 2.42 22.46 13.40
C ARG A 5 2.37 21.36 12.34
N HIS A 6 2.12 21.75 11.10
CA HIS A 6 2.49 20.92 9.96
C HIS A 6 3.98 21.10 9.72
N ASP A 7 4.81 20.21 10.26
CA ASP A 7 6.20 20.12 9.83
C ASP A 7 6.21 19.52 8.42
N THR A 8 6.42 20.37 7.42
CA THR A 8 6.59 19.96 6.03
C THR A 8 7.91 19.21 5.91
N LEU A 9 7.87 17.89 6.07
CA LEU A 9 9.00 17.03 5.75
C LEU A 9 9.20 17.05 4.23
N SER A 10 10.09 17.92 3.76
CA SER A 10 10.60 17.87 2.39
C SER A 10 11.47 16.62 2.25
N VAL A 11 10.87 15.55 1.73
CA VAL A 11 11.64 14.41 1.23
C VAL A 11 12.31 14.89 -0.05
N THR A 12 13.55 15.37 0.06
CA THR A 12 14.39 15.65 -1.10
C THR A 12 14.43 14.40 -1.97
N ARG A 13 13.94 14.51 -3.21
CA ARG A 13 13.99 13.47 -4.23
C ARG A 13 15.45 13.26 -4.69
N GLY A 14 16.31 12.75 -3.82
CA GLY A 14 17.54 12.07 -4.20
C GLY A 14 17.16 10.75 -4.86
N GLY A 15 16.59 10.82 -6.07
CA GLY A 15 15.94 9.69 -6.71
C GLY A 15 16.94 8.66 -7.21
N LEU A 16 16.89 7.45 -6.66
CA LEU A 16 17.32 6.27 -7.41
C LEU A 16 16.55 6.26 -8.73
N SER A 17 17.24 6.53 -9.85
CA SER A 17 16.59 6.46 -11.15
C SER A 17 16.14 5.01 -11.40
N ARG A 18 14.98 4.82 -12.05
CA ARG A 18 14.48 3.47 -12.41
C ARG A 18 15.56 2.62 -13.10
N ARG A 19 16.37 3.26 -13.95
CA ARG A 19 17.51 2.65 -14.63
C ARG A 19 18.66 2.30 -13.68
N SER A 20 18.97 3.16 -12.71
CA SER A 20 19.97 2.88 -11.67
C SER A 20 19.53 1.69 -10.82
N LEU A 21 18.27 1.67 -10.38
CA LEU A 21 17.70 0.56 -9.61
C LEU A 21 17.77 -0.77 -10.39
N LEU A 22 17.37 -0.78 -11.66
CA LEU A 22 17.42 -1.98 -12.51
C LEU A 22 18.86 -2.46 -12.79
N LYS A 23 19.83 -1.54 -12.91
CA LYS A 23 21.26 -1.87 -13.05
C LYS A 23 21.86 -2.40 -11.74
N SER A 24 21.41 -1.89 -10.60
CA SER A 24 21.85 -2.38 -9.28
C SER A 24 21.28 -3.76 -8.96
N LEU A 25 20.08 -4.08 -9.47
CA LEU A 25 19.45 -5.40 -9.31
C LEU A 25 20.25 -6.52 -9.96
N SER A 26 20.92 -6.29 -11.10
CA SER A 26 21.75 -7.32 -11.75
C SER A 26 23.01 -7.68 -10.95
N PHE A 27 23.49 -6.79 -10.07
CA PHE A 27 24.59 -7.08 -9.14
C PHE A 27 24.09 -7.58 -7.77
N GLY A 28 22.93 -7.13 -7.30
CA GLY A 28 22.34 -7.56 -6.03
C GLY A 28 21.69 -8.95 -6.06
N ALA A 29 21.30 -9.45 -7.24
CA ALA A 29 20.59 -10.72 -7.42
C ALA A 29 21.36 -11.95 -6.88
N LEU A 30 22.69 -11.90 -6.84
CA LEU A 30 23.52 -12.99 -6.31
C LEU A 30 23.56 -13.03 -4.77
N ALA A 31 23.27 -11.92 -4.09
CA ALA A 31 23.22 -11.85 -2.63
C ALA A 31 21.79 -12.03 -2.08
N THR A 32 20.76 -11.74 -2.89
CA THR A 32 19.34 -11.87 -2.51
C THR A 32 18.84 -13.31 -2.39
N GLY A 33 19.67 -14.32 -2.67
CA GLY A 33 19.30 -15.72 -2.44
C GLY A 33 19.24 -16.12 -0.96
N VAL A 34 19.80 -15.30 -0.05
CA VAL A 34 20.00 -15.66 1.36
C VAL A 34 19.06 -14.91 2.32
N LEU A 35 18.55 -13.74 1.93
CA LEU A 35 17.69 -12.92 2.79
C LEU A 35 16.35 -12.67 2.09
N SER A 36 15.25 -12.98 2.78
CA SER A 36 13.93 -12.58 2.31
C SER A 36 13.79 -11.05 2.37
N PHE A 37 12.86 -10.49 1.58
CA PHE A 37 12.53 -9.06 1.66
C PHE A 37 12.20 -8.60 3.09
N ARG A 38 11.62 -9.49 3.91
CA ARG A 38 11.31 -9.22 5.32
C ARG A 38 12.57 -9.12 6.17
N ASP A 39 13.55 -9.99 5.94
CA ASP A 39 14.83 -9.97 6.65
C ASP A 39 15.61 -8.69 6.30
N ALA A 40 15.55 -8.25 5.05
CA ALA A 40 16.14 -6.98 4.65
C ALA A 40 15.47 -5.78 5.34
N LEU A 41 14.15 -5.81 5.54
CA LEU A 41 13.41 -4.75 6.25
C LEU A 41 13.66 -4.76 7.75
N SER A 42 13.75 -5.95 8.38
CA SER A 42 13.98 -6.05 9.82
C SER A 42 15.34 -5.47 10.23
N LEU A 43 16.36 -5.63 9.38
CA LEU A 43 17.67 -4.99 9.56
C LEU A 43 17.61 -3.46 9.56
N GLN A 44 16.63 -2.85 8.88
CA GLN A 44 16.44 -1.39 8.88
C GLN A 44 15.51 -0.89 10.00
N ALA A 45 14.92 -1.79 10.79
CA ALA A 45 13.89 -1.40 11.76
C ALA A 45 14.40 -0.47 12.87
N GLU A 46 15.65 -0.64 13.32
CA GLU A 46 16.26 0.22 14.34
C GLU A 46 16.55 1.62 13.80
N GLU A 47 17.04 1.71 12.56
CA GLU A 47 17.26 2.99 11.88
C GLU A 47 15.95 3.76 11.69
N LEU A 48 14.89 3.09 11.23
CA LEU A 48 13.58 3.69 11.05
C LEU A 48 13.00 4.22 12.38
N ARG A 49 13.21 3.50 13.49
CA ARG A 49 12.84 3.97 14.83
C ARG A 49 13.64 5.21 15.25
N ARG A 50 14.96 5.21 15.03
CA ARG A 50 15.83 6.36 15.33
C ARG A 50 15.43 7.61 14.54
N GLN A 51 14.96 7.43 13.30
CA GLN A 51 14.41 8.51 12.46
C GLN A 51 13.02 8.99 12.90
N GLY A 52 12.43 8.41 13.95
CA GLY A 52 11.10 8.78 14.44
C GLY A 52 9.98 8.51 13.43
N ARG A 53 10.15 7.51 12.55
CA ARG A 53 9.12 7.14 11.57
C ARG A 53 7.97 6.41 12.25
N SER A 54 6.74 6.83 11.96
CA SER A 54 5.51 6.19 12.44
C SER A 54 4.66 5.73 11.25
N LEU A 55 3.96 4.60 11.41
CA LEU A 55 3.01 4.07 10.44
C LEU A 55 1.61 4.10 11.05
N ILE A 56 0.65 4.65 10.31
CA ILE A 56 -0.78 4.55 10.64
C ILE A 56 -1.39 3.50 9.70
N VAL A 57 -1.97 2.46 10.29
CA VAL A 57 -2.73 1.45 9.54
C VAL A 57 -4.20 1.66 9.80
N LEU A 58 -4.94 2.02 8.75
CA LEU A 58 -6.40 2.08 8.79
C LEU A 58 -6.96 0.73 8.30
N TRP A 59 -7.37 -0.12 9.24
CA TRP A 59 -8.00 -1.41 8.93
C TRP A 59 -9.53 -1.29 8.94
N MET A 60 -10.16 -1.37 7.77
CA MET A 60 -11.61 -1.19 7.62
C MET A 60 -12.34 -2.54 7.51
N GLN A 61 -12.39 -3.29 8.62
CA GLN A 61 -13.09 -4.58 8.64
C GLN A 61 -14.59 -4.40 8.36
N GLY A 62 -15.10 -5.05 7.31
CA GLY A 62 -16.50 -4.89 6.88
C GLY A 62 -16.84 -3.51 6.29
N GLY A 63 -15.82 -2.69 6.01
CA GLY A 63 -15.97 -1.33 5.49
C GLY A 63 -16.38 -1.24 4.01
N PRO A 64 -16.14 -0.09 3.35
CA PRO A 64 -16.56 0.12 1.97
C PRO A 64 -15.82 -0.84 1.03
N SER A 65 -16.50 -1.36 0.01
CA SER A 65 -15.86 -2.29 -0.92
C SER A 65 -14.81 -1.56 -1.76
N GLN A 66 -14.01 -2.35 -2.50
CA GLN A 66 -13.05 -1.78 -3.44
C GLN A 66 -13.74 -0.91 -4.51
N PHE A 67 -15.00 -1.24 -4.86
CA PHE A 67 -15.76 -0.52 -5.88
C PHE A 67 -16.24 0.85 -5.38
N GLU A 68 -16.63 1.00 -4.12
CA GLU A 68 -17.02 2.31 -3.55
C GLU A 68 -15.81 3.15 -3.08
N THR A 69 -14.58 2.71 -3.37
CA THR A 69 -13.35 3.40 -2.94
C THR A 69 -12.37 3.61 -4.10
N PHE A 70 -11.38 2.73 -4.21
CA PHE A 70 -10.21 2.98 -5.04
C PHE A 70 -10.28 2.28 -6.41
N ASP A 71 -11.30 1.47 -6.72
CA ASP A 71 -11.46 0.78 -8.01
C ASP A 71 -12.95 0.60 -8.41
N PRO A 72 -13.69 1.68 -8.71
CA PRO A 72 -15.13 1.66 -9.02
C PRO A 72 -15.59 0.90 -10.28
N LYS A 73 -14.66 0.39 -11.11
CA LYS A 73 -14.94 -0.42 -12.31
C LYS A 73 -16.17 0.06 -13.13
N PRO A 74 -16.20 1.31 -13.61
CA PRO A 74 -17.33 1.81 -14.38
C PRO A 74 -17.52 0.99 -15.66
N ASN A 75 -18.78 0.72 -16.01
CA ASN A 75 -19.17 0.00 -17.24
C ASN A 75 -18.64 -1.44 -17.33
N HIS A 76 -18.26 -2.07 -16.21
CA HIS A 76 -17.94 -3.49 -16.17
C HIS A 76 -19.17 -4.29 -15.75
N GLU A 77 -19.35 -5.49 -16.28
CA GLU A 77 -20.42 -6.44 -15.89
C GLU A 77 -20.46 -6.74 -14.38
N ASN A 78 -19.31 -6.60 -13.71
CA ASN A 78 -19.12 -6.88 -12.29
C ASN A 78 -18.96 -5.58 -11.49
N GLY A 79 -19.16 -4.42 -12.12
CA GLY A 79 -19.09 -3.12 -11.47
C GLY A 79 -20.41 -2.81 -10.77
N GLY A 80 -20.33 -2.07 -9.66
CA GLY A 80 -21.50 -1.50 -8.99
C GLY A 80 -21.98 -0.20 -9.65
N GLU A 81 -22.92 0.48 -8.99
CA GLU A 81 -23.46 1.77 -9.44
C GLU A 81 -22.52 2.96 -9.19
N THR A 82 -21.37 2.73 -8.56
CA THR A 82 -20.42 3.77 -8.18
C THR A 82 -19.86 4.49 -9.40
N LYS A 83 -20.04 5.81 -9.44
CA LYS A 83 -19.45 6.68 -10.46
C LYS A 83 -17.99 6.97 -10.15
N THR A 84 -17.27 7.46 -11.17
CA THR A 84 -15.86 7.78 -11.07
C THR A 84 -15.60 9.28 -11.11
N ILE A 85 -14.52 9.69 -10.44
CA ILE A 85 -13.95 11.03 -10.53
C ILE A 85 -12.48 10.94 -10.96
N GLN A 86 -12.03 11.97 -11.69
CA GLN A 86 -10.63 12.12 -12.06
C GLN A 86 -9.79 12.48 -10.83
N THR A 87 -8.55 12.00 -10.79
CA THR A 87 -7.59 12.34 -9.73
C THR A 87 -6.54 13.35 -10.21
N ALA A 88 -5.68 13.78 -9.29
CA ALA A 88 -4.50 14.60 -9.60
C ALA A 88 -3.52 13.94 -10.60
N ILE A 89 -3.63 12.63 -10.83
CA ILE A 89 -2.87 11.91 -11.84
C ILE A 89 -3.77 11.68 -13.07
N PRO A 90 -3.41 12.21 -14.26
CA PRO A 90 -4.16 11.95 -15.49
C PRO A 90 -4.31 10.45 -15.78
N GLY A 91 -5.52 10.03 -16.11
CA GLY A 91 -5.85 8.63 -16.41
C GLY A 91 -6.10 7.74 -15.19
N VAL A 92 -5.91 8.25 -13.97
CA VAL A 92 -6.29 7.54 -12.73
C VAL A 92 -7.61 8.09 -12.21
N GLN A 93 -8.56 7.18 -11.98
CA GLN A 93 -9.92 7.45 -11.52
C GLN A 93 -10.22 6.70 -10.24
N ILE A 94 -10.91 7.31 -9.27
CA ILE A 94 -11.42 6.66 -8.05
C ILE A 94 -12.92 6.96 -7.87
N ALA A 95 -13.56 6.39 -6.85
CA ALA A 95 -14.99 6.57 -6.61
C ALA A 95 -15.38 8.03 -6.32
N GLU A 96 -16.57 8.44 -6.78
CA GLU A 96 -17.22 9.70 -6.38
C GLU A 96 -17.36 9.78 -4.84
N GLY A 97 -17.23 10.99 -4.27
CA GLY A 97 -17.24 11.21 -2.81
C GLY A 97 -15.86 11.17 -2.15
N TRP A 98 -14.80 10.87 -2.92
CA TRP A 98 -13.42 10.84 -2.46
C TRP A 98 -12.59 12.02 -2.98
N GLU A 99 -13.18 13.20 -3.15
CA GLU A 99 -12.56 14.36 -3.83
C GLU A 99 -11.25 14.81 -3.15
N LYS A 100 -11.22 14.80 -1.81
CA LYS A 100 -10.00 15.14 -1.05
C LYS A 100 -8.87 14.15 -1.33
N MET A 101 -9.20 12.87 -1.46
CA MET A 101 -8.25 11.80 -1.76
C MET A 101 -7.78 11.90 -3.21
N ALA A 102 -8.72 12.14 -4.15
CA ALA A 102 -8.43 12.36 -5.56
C ALA A 102 -7.44 13.52 -5.77
N GLY A 103 -7.59 14.60 -4.99
CA GLY A 103 -6.73 15.78 -5.04
C GLY A 103 -5.27 15.55 -4.61
N VAL A 104 -5.01 14.54 -3.78
CA VAL A 104 -3.65 14.20 -3.29
C VAL A 104 -3.08 12.92 -3.90
N MET A 105 -3.70 12.40 -4.98
CA MET A 105 -3.33 11.10 -5.56
C MET A 105 -1.89 11.03 -6.07
N ASN A 106 -1.26 12.17 -6.36
CA ASN A 106 0.16 12.30 -6.73
C ASN A 106 1.14 11.94 -5.59
N GLU A 107 0.64 11.79 -4.36
CA GLU A 107 1.41 11.37 -3.18
C GLU A 107 1.10 9.92 -2.77
N VAL A 108 0.27 9.22 -3.54
CA VAL A 108 -0.33 7.95 -3.14
C VAL A 108 0.22 6.82 -4.00
N ALA A 109 0.64 5.75 -3.33
CA ALA A 109 0.88 4.46 -3.97
C ALA A 109 -0.42 3.66 -4.01
N LEU A 110 -1.09 3.66 -5.16
CA LEU A 110 -2.33 2.89 -5.35
C LEU A 110 -2.02 1.45 -5.77
N ILE A 111 -2.58 0.47 -5.05
CA ILE A 111 -2.44 -0.96 -5.33
C ILE A 111 -3.82 -1.56 -5.60
N ARG A 112 -4.08 -1.96 -6.86
CA ARG A 112 -5.33 -2.62 -7.30
C ARG A 112 -5.17 -4.10 -7.64
N SER A 113 -3.95 -4.63 -7.52
CA SER A 113 -3.59 -5.99 -7.91
C SER A 113 -3.69 -7.01 -6.77
N MET A 114 -4.16 -6.59 -5.58
CA MET A 114 -4.24 -7.48 -4.43
C MET A 114 -5.38 -8.49 -4.63
N THR A 115 -5.08 -9.76 -4.43
CA THR A 115 -6.05 -10.85 -4.46
C THR A 115 -5.65 -11.91 -3.44
N ASN A 116 -6.64 -12.63 -2.90
CA ASN A 116 -6.42 -13.79 -2.05
C ASN A 116 -7.46 -14.87 -2.41
N LYS A 117 -7.18 -16.11 -2.02
CA LYS A 117 -8.07 -17.28 -2.25
C LYS A 117 -8.80 -17.71 -0.97
N GLU A 118 -8.75 -16.91 0.08
CA GLU A 118 -9.24 -17.27 1.40
C GLU A 118 -10.70 -16.83 1.56
N GLY A 119 -11.62 -17.79 1.61
CA GLY A 119 -13.06 -17.53 1.72
C GLY A 119 -13.53 -17.22 3.14
N ASN A 120 -12.68 -17.41 4.16
CA ASN A 120 -13.03 -17.13 5.54
C ASN A 120 -12.43 -15.80 6.02
N HIS A 121 -13.29 -14.89 6.50
CA HIS A 121 -12.88 -13.55 6.93
C HIS A 121 -11.78 -13.53 8.00
N GLN A 122 -11.84 -14.42 9.01
CA GLN A 122 -10.85 -14.46 10.09
C GLN A 122 -9.49 -14.93 9.56
N ARG A 123 -9.51 -15.96 8.71
CA ARG A 123 -8.29 -16.51 8.11
C ARG A 123 -7.66 -15.52 7.13
N ALA A 124 -8.46 -14.83 6.31
CA ALA A 124 -7.98 -13.81 5.39
C ALA A 124 -7.40 -12.61 6.16
N THR A 125 -8.03 -12.20 7.26
CA THR A 125 -7.52 -11.14 8.14
C THR A 125 -6.15 -11.50 8.71
N TYR A 126 -6.01 -12.73 9.22
CA TYR A 126 -4.72 -13.23 9.69
C TYR A 126 -3.67 -13.23 8.58
N GLN A 127 -4.03 -13.70 7.39
CA GLN A 127 -3.14 -13.70 6.23
C GLN A 127 -2.70 -12.29 5.84
N MET A 128 -3.59 -11.29 5.85
CA MET A 128 -3.21 -9.92 5.46
C MET A 128 -2.30 -9.24 6.50
N HIS A 129 -2.47 -9.55 7.79
CA HIS A 129 -1.63 -8.98 8.84
C HIS A 129 -0.26 -9.66 8.96
N THR A 130 -0.21 -10.98 8.78
CA THR A 130 1.01 -11.78 9.01
C THR A 130 1.72 -12.16 7.72
N GLY A 131 1.01 -12.17 6.59
CA GLY A 131 1.43 -12.74 5.31
C GLY A 131 1.39 -14.26 5.24
N TYR A 132 0.88 -14.96 6.27
CA TYR A 132 0.80 -16.42 6.30
C TYR A 132 -0.65 -16.89 6.33
N VAL A 133 -0.94 -17.94 5.56
CA VAL A 133 -2.24 -18.62 5.69
C VAL A 133 -2.23 -19.40 7.02
N PRO A 134 -3.27 -19.29 7.86
CA PRO A 134 -3.32 -20.02 9.12
C PRO A 134 -3.21 -21.54 8.91
N SER A 135 -2.34 -22.16 9.69
CA SER A 135 -2.17 -23.62 9.76
C SER A 135 -2.37 -24.10 11.19
N GLY A 136 -2.75 -25.37 11.37
CA GLY A 136 -2.88 -25.95 12.71
C GLY A 136 -1.54 -26.11 13.44
N SER A 137 -0.44 -26.18 12.70
CA SER A 137 0.87 -26.56 13.24
C SER A 137 1.71 -25.38 13.70
N VAL A 138 1.48 -24.17 13.17
CA VAL A 138 2.32 -22.99 13.42
C VAL A 138 1.46 -21.74 13.58
N LYS A 139 1.74 -20.98 14.65
CA LYS A 139 1.28 -19.61 14.84
C LYS A 139 2.47 -18.66 14.65
N HIS A 140 2.26 -17.65 13.81
CA HIS A 140 3.15 -16.53 13.55
C HIS A 140 2.67 -15.32 14.33
#